data_AF-B9M725-F1
#
_entry.id   AF-B9M725-F1
#
_cell.length_a   1.000
_cell.length_b   1.000
_cell.length_c   1.000
_cell.angle_alpha   90.00
_cell.angle_beta   90.00
_cell.angle_gamma   90.00
#
_symmetry.space_group_name_H-M   'P 1'
#
loop_
_entity.id
_entity.type
_entity.pdbx_description
1 polymer ?
#
loop_
_entity_poly.entity_id
_entity_poly.type
_entity_poly.pdbx_seq_one_letter_code
_entity_poly.pdbx_strand_id
1 'polypeptide(L)'
;MGMNLKAALLSGLVLPGLGQLYKGCKIKGSVMIALVNIFLIGALLFALKGVGKIIVSSKMPGSPDMQQVLETMRNDTPAARWLLAAFFGLWLYGVADALLGRKK
;
A
#
# COMPACT_ATOMS: atom_id res chain seq x y z
N MET A 1 20.49 -10.75 -20.92
CA MET A 1 19.45 -10.62 -19.87
C MET A 1 18.60 -9.42 -20.24
N GLY A 2 17.43 -9.62 -20.87
CA GLY A 2 16.66 -8.51 -21.44
C GLY A 2 15.87 -7.79 -20.35
N MET A 3 16.34 -6.61 -19.92
CA MET A 3 15.59 -5.75 -19.02
C MET A 3 14.29 -5.31 -19.71
N ASN A 4 13.15 -5.59 -19.10
CA ASN A 4 11.85 -5.20 -19.66
C ASN A 4 11.36 -3.92 -19.00
N LEU A 5 11.95 -2.79 -19.40
CA LEU A 5 11.65 -1.48 -18.78
C LEU A 5 10.17 -1.11 -18.87
N LYS A 6 9.50 -1.43 -19.99
CA LYS A 6 8.04 -1.22 -20.13
C LYS A 6 7.22 -1.98 -19.08
N ALA A 7 7.59 -3.23 -18.80
CA ALA A 7 6.91 -4.03 -17.78
C ALA A 7 7.18 -3.49 -16.37
N ALA A 8 8.41 -3.05 -16.10
CA ALA A 8 8.76 -2.41 -14.84
C ALA A 8 7.98 -1.10 -14.63
N LEU A 9 7.83 -0.28 -15.67
CA LEU A 9 7.03 0.94 -15.63
C LEU A 9 5.54 0.65 -15.41
N LEU A 10 4.99 -0.42 -16.03
CA LEU A 10 3.61 -0.84 -15.74
C LEU A 10 3.42 -1.25 -14.27
N SER A 11 4.33 -2.06 -13.72
CA SER A 11 4.27 -2.43 -12.29
C SER A 11 4.61 -1.28 -11.33
N GLY A 12 5.41 -0.31 -11.78
CA GLY A 12 5.92 0.78 -10.95
C GLY A 12 5.04 2.02 -10.93
N LEU A 13 4.41 2.38 -12.04
CA LEU A 13 3.66 3.63 -12.19
C LEU A 13 2.15 3.43 -12.27
N VAL A 14 1.70 2.25 -12.70
CA VAL A 14 0.27 1.99 -12.89
C VAL A 14 -0.28 1.16 -11.75
N LEU A 15 0.15 -0.10 -11.65
CA LEU A 15 -0.33 -0.99 -10.60
C LEU A 15 0.64 -2.18 -10.42
N PRO A 16 1.08 -2.49 -9.19
CA PRO A 16 2.03 -3.57 -8.94
C PRO A 16 1.42 -4.92 -9.34
N GLY A 17 2.06 -5.64 -10.27
CA GLY A 17 1.53 -6.89 -10.82
C GLY A 17 1.15 -6.82 -12.30
N LEU A 18 0.93 -5.61 -12.83
CA LEU A 18 0.60 -5.43 -14.24
C LEU A 18 1.77 -5.76 -15.16
N GLY A 19 3.01 -5.48 -14.76
CA GLY A 19 4.20 -5.85 -15.50
C GLY A 19 4.31 -7.37 -15.69
N GLN A 20 3.93 -8.14 -14.67
CA GLN A 20 3.86 -9.60 -14.74
C GLN A 20 2.74 -10.07 -15.68
N LEU A 21 1.56 -9.44 -15.64
CA LEU A 21 0.45 -9.74 -16.57
C LEU A 21 0.84 -9.45 -18.02
N TYR A 22 1.50 -8.30 -18.27
CA TYR A 22 1.99 -7.93 -19.60
C TYR A 22 2.98 -8.95 -20.16
N LYS A 23 3.78 -9.58 -19.28
CA LYS A 23 4.74 -10.63 -19.66
C LYS A 23 4.09 -12.03 -19.80
N GLY A 24 2.77 -12.14 -19.70
CA GLY A 24 2.04 -13.40 -19.82
C GLY A 24 1.99 -14.24 -18.53
N CYS A 25 2.62 -13.78 -17.45
CA CYS A 25 2.64 -14.48 -16.15
C CYS A 25 1.37 -14.17 -15.35
N LYS A 26 0.24 -14.74 -15.79
CA LYS A 26 -1.10 -14.51 -15.22
C LYS A 26 -1.17 -14.77 -13.71
N ILE A 27 -0.61 -15.89 -13.25
CA ILE A 27 -0.67 -16.28 -11.83
C ILE A 27 0.08 -15.26 -10.95
N LYS A 28 1.34 -14.96 -11.29
CA LYS A 28 2.16 -13.99 -10.52
C LYS A 28 1.52 -12.61 -10.50
N GLY A 29 1.04 -12.14 -11.65
CA GLY A 29 0.35 -10.86 -11.76
C GLY A 29 -0.89 -10.82 -10.89
N SER A 30 -1.80 -11.79 -11.01
CA SER A 30 -3.02 -11.85 -10.21
C SER A 30 -2.75 -11.91 -8.70
N VAL A 31 -1.77 -12.70 -8.25
CA VAL A 31 -1.38 -12.76 -6.83
C VAL A 31 -0.88 -11.41 -6.34
N MET A 32 -0.02 -10.73 -7.11
CA MET A 32 0.49 -9.42 -6.74
C MET A 32 -0.64 -8.39 -6.61
N ILE A 33 -1.56 -8.36 -7.58
CA ILE A 33 -2.72 -7.46 -7.58
C ILE A 33 -3.64 -7.74 -6.39
N ALA A 34 -3.88 -9.01 -6.07
CA ALA A 34 -4.69 -9.41 -4.92
C ALA A 34 -4.07 -8.95 -3.61
N LEU A 35 -2.76 -9.15 -3.43
CA LEU A 35 -2.03 -8.69 -2.24
C LEU A 35 -2.08 -7.15 -2.11
N VAL A 36 -1.84 -6.43 -3.20
CA VAL A 36 -1.96 -4.96 -3.24
C VAL A 36 -3.35 -4.51 -2.79
N ASN A 37 -4.42 -5.17 -3.26
CA ASN A 37 -5.78 -4.86 -2.83
C ASN A 37 -6.00 -5.12 -1.33
N ILE A 38 -5.46 -6.21 -0.79
CA ILE A 38 -5.54 -6.49 0.66
C ILE A 38 -4.86 -5.36 1.46
N PHE A 39 -3.68 -4.91 1.04
CA PHE A 39 -3.00 -3.78 1.68
C PHE A 39 -3.80 -2.48 1.58
N LEU A 40 -4.40 -2.18 0.43
CA LEU A 40 -5.24 -0.98 0.24
C LEU A 40 -6.48 -1.01 1.12
N ILE A 41 -7.16 -2.16 1.22
CA ILE A 41 -8.30 -2.34 2.13
C ILE A 41 -7.85 -2.15 3.58
N GLY A 42 -6.73 -2.76 3.97
CA GLY A 42 -6.15 -2.55 5.29
C GLY A 42 -5.88 -1.08 5.58
N ALA A 43 -5.24 -0.36 4.65
CA ALA A 43 -4.92 1.04 4.79
C ALA A 43 -6.19 1.91 4.89
N LEU A 44 -7.21 1.59 4.09
CA LEU A 44 -8.51 2.23 4.15
C LEU A 44 -9.16 2.05 5.53
N LEU A 45 -9.20 0.82 6.06
CA LEU A 45 -9.76 0.54 7.38
C LEU A 45 -9.01 1.28 8.50
N PHE A 46 -7.68 1.36 8.41
CA PHE A 46 -6.88 2.16 9.35
C PHE A 46 -7.20 3.66 9.24
N ALA A 47 -7.33 4.20 8.03
CA ALA A 47 -7.69 5.59 7.80
C ALA A 47 -9.09 5.91 8.37
N LEU A 48 -10.08 5.05 8.12
CA LEU A 48 -11.43 5.20 8.70
C LEU A 48 -11.40 5.20 10.23
N LYS A 49 -10.62 4.30 10.86
CA LYS A 49 -10.47 4.27 12.32
C LYS A 49 -9.84 5.57 12.85
N GLY A 50 -8.83 6.10 12.16
CA GLY A 50 -8.21 7.37 12.51
C GLY A 50 -9.20 8.53 12.44
N VAL A 51 -9.90 8.68 11.31
CA VAL A 51 -10.89 9.74 11.11
C VAL A 51 -12.04 9.63 12.11
N GLY A 52 -12.53 8.42 12.38
CA GLY A 52 -13.59 8.18 13.38
C GLY A 52 -13.21 8.68 14.78
N LYS A 53 -11.98 8.41 15.23
CA LYS A 53 -11.47 8.91 16.53
C LYS A 53 -11.43 10.45 16.59
N ILE A 54 -11.06 11.10 15.49
CA ILE A 54 -11.02 12.57 15.39
C ILE A 54 -12.44 13.17 15.47
N ILE A 55 -13.39 12.60 14.72
CA ILE A 55 -14.79 13.07 14.70
C ILE A 55 -15.46 12.90 16.06
N VAL A 56 -15.19 11.80 16.77
CA VAL A 56 -15.73 11.58 18.12
C VAL A 56 -15.13 12.57 19.11
N SER A 57 -13.80 12.80 19.05
CA SER A 57 -13.13 13.75 19.93
C SER A 57 -13.64 15.18 19.71
N SER A 58 -13.85 15.61 18.45
CA SER A 58 -14.31 16.96 18.13
C SER A 58 -15.76 17.26 18.51
N LYS A 59 -16.57 16.24 18.82
CA LYS A 59 -17.94 16.41 19.32
C LYS A 59 -18.03 16.52 20.84
N MET A 60 -16.94 16.32 21.58
CA MET A 60 -16.94 16.54 23.03
C MET A 60 -16.85 18.05 23.34
N PRO A 61 -17.71 18.60 24.20
CA PRO A 61 -17.68 20.01 24.57
C PRO A 61 -16.41 20.30 25.41
N GLY A 62 -15.59 21.23 24.93
CA GLY A 62 -14.24 21.51 25.42
C GLY A 62 -13.21 21.10 24.38
N SER A 63 -12.74 22.07 23.58
CA SER A 63 -11.85 21.88 22.43
C SER A 63 -10.81 20.78 22.67
N PRO A 64 -10.78 19.69 21.88
CA PRO A 64 -9.65 18.79 21.89
C PRO A 64 -8.45 19.60 21.44
N ASP A 65 -7.44 19.69 22.29
CA ASP A 65 -6.17 20.26 21.91
C ASP A 65 -5.68 19.48 20.68
N MET A 66 -5.43 20.17 19.56
CA MET A 66 -4.93 19.56 18.33
C MET A 66 -3.67 18.72 18.64
N GLN A 67 -2.92 19.08 19.68
CA GLN A 67 -1.79 18.32 20.20
C GLN A 67 -2.16 16.93 20.75
N GLN A 68 -3.27 16.78 21.49
CA GLN A 68 -3.73 15.48 22.00
C GLN A 68 -4.18 14.54 20.87
N VAL A 69 -4.83 15.09 19.84
CA VAL A 69 -5.20 14.31 18.65
C VAL A 69 -3.94 13.84 17.92
N LEU A 70 -2.94 14.72 17.81
CA LEU A 70 -1.66 14.38 17.18
C LEU A 70 -0.87 13.34 17.98
N GLU A 71 -0.82 13.45 19.31
CA GLU A 71 -0.17 12.47 20.18
C GLU A 71 -0.85 11.10 20.15
N THR A 72 -2.19 11.08 20.17
CA THR A 72 -2.96 9.85 20.04
C THR A 72 -2.67 9.17 18.70
N MET A 73 -2.64 9.92 17.60
CA MET A 73 -2.28 9.38 16.29
C MET A 73 -0.82 8.91 16.23
N ARG A 74 0.11 9.59 16.91
CA ARG A 74 1.54 9.23 16.92
C ARG A 74 1.82 7.93 17.67
N ASN A 75 1.08 7.65 18.75
CA ASN A 75 1.22 6.43 19.54
C ASN A 75 0.40 5.24 18.96
N ASP A 76 -0.71 5.47 18.26
CA ASP A 76 -1.55 4.42 17.68
C ASP A 76 -1.10 3.87 16.30
N THR A 77 -0.05 4.44 15.69
CA THR A 77 0.31 4.12 14.29
C THR A 77 1.44 3.12 14.01
N PRO A 78 2.01 2.31 14.96
CA PRO A 78 3.04 1.34 14.57
C PRO A 78 2.50 0.33 13.55
N ALA A 79 1.25 -0.12 13.70
CA ALA A 79 0.61 -1.02 12.74
C ALA A 79 0.46 -0.40 11.34
N ALA A 80 0.10 0.89 11.26
CA ALA A 80 0.01 1.61 9.98
C ALA A 80 1.37 1.74 9.30
N ARG A 81 2.44 2.00 10.07
CA ARG A 81 3.82 2.05 9.57
C ARG A 81 4.27 0.70 9.02
N TRP A 82 4.01 -0.38 9.75
CA TRP A 82 4.31 -1.75 9.29
C TRP A 82 3.52 -2.11 8.04
N LEU A 83 2.24 -1.76 7.98
CA LEU A 83 1.40 -1.97 6.80
C LEU A 83 1.95 -1.24 5.58
N LEU A 84 2.32 0.04 5.74
CA LEU A 84 2.93 0.83 4.67
C LEU A 84 4.28 0.27 4.23
N ALA A 85 5.14 -0.12 5.17
CA ALA A 85 6.44 -0.70 4.87
C ALA A 85 6.31 -2.03 4.11
N ALA A 86 5.39 -2.90 4.53
CA ALA A 86 5.09 -4.16 3.86
C ALA A 86 4.51 -3.93 2.46
N PHE A 87 3.59 -2.96 2.31
CA PHE A 87 3.06 -2.57 1.01
C PHE A 87 4.16 -2.07 0.07
N PHE A 88 5.04 -1.18 0.55
CA PHE A 88 6.14 -0.65 -0.25
C PHE A 88 7.16 -1.74 -0.62
N GLY A 89 7.45 -2.65 0.31
CA GLY A 89 8.31 -3.81 0.05
C GLY A 89 7.72 -4.72 -1.04
N LEU A 90 6.43 -5.03 -0.97
CA LEU A 90 5.73 -5.79 -2.00
C LEU A 90 5.74 -5.06 -3.35
N TRP A 91 5.55 -3.75 -3.34
CA TRP A 91 5.57 -2.94 -4.55
C TRP A 91 6.95 -2.96 -5.21
N LEU A 92 8.02 -2.66 -4.46
CA LEU A 92 9.39 -2.72 -4.97
C LEU A 92 9.74 -4.11 -5.49
N TYR A 93 9.32 -5.17 -4.78
CA TYR A 93 9.43 -6.55 -5.26
C TYR A 93 8.72 -6.73 -6.61
N GLY A 94 7.50 -6.23 -6.76
CA GLY A 94 6.75 -6.32 -8.00
C GLY A 94 7.37 -5.57 -9.17
N VAL A 95 8.01 -4.43 -8.92
CA VAL A 95 8.80 -3.69 -9.93
C VAL A 95 10.06 -4.47 -10.32
N ALA A 96 10.79 -4.98 -9.32
CA ALA A 96 12.01 -5.75 -9.56
C ALA A 96 11.74 -7.06 -10.32
N ASP A 97 10.70 -7.82 -9.95
CA ASP A 97 10.28 -9.03 -10.66
C ASP A 97 9.79 -8.70 -12.08
N ALA A 98 9.10 -7.58 -12.29
CA ALA A 98 8.72 -7.14 -13.64
C ALA A 98 9.91 -6.71 -14.49
N LEU A 99 10.96 -6.13 -13.89
CA LEU A 99 12.18 -5.71 -14.57
C LEU A 99 13.09 -6.89 -14.94
N LEU A 100 13.36 -7.76 -13.96
CA LEU A 100 14.36 -8.83 -14.03
C LEU A 100 13.79 -10.20 -14.41
N GLY A 101 12.49 -10.43 -14.18
CA GLY A 101 11.86 -11.71 -14.46
C GLY A 101 11.99 -12.09 -15.94
N ARG A 102 12.24 -13.36 -16.26
CA ARG A 102 12.19 -13.81 -17.65
C ARG A 102 10.74 -13.79 -18.16
N LYS A 103 10.56 -13.40 -19.42
CA LYS A 103 9.33 -13.69 -20.16
C LYS A 103 9.26 -15.22 -20.29
N LYS A 104 8.19 -15.83 -19.80
CA LYS A 104 7.90 -17.24 -20.08
C LYS A 104 7.20 -17.33 -21.43
#